data_AF-A0A959C7S4-F1
#
_entry.id   AF-A0A959C7S4-F1
#
_cell.length_a   1.000
_cell.length_b   1.000
_cell.length_c   1.000
_cell.angle_alpha   90.00
_cell.angle_beta   90.00
_cell.angle_gamma   90.00
#
_symmetry.space_group_name_H-M   'P 1'
#
loop_
_entity.id
_entity.type
_entity.pdbx_description
1 polymer ?
#
loop_
_entity_poly.entity_id
_entity_poly.type
_entity_poly.pdbx_seq_one_letter_code
_entity_poly.pdbx_strand_id
1 'polypeptide(L)'
;FKDDYDKFRIWDLKTVVEEPVFRAYSMANHPAEGNIMKLNIRIATPPWDRGKNAFADVPPGYCSSYIFSRKPGDKVTISGPYGEFHIKNTEKEMVYIGGGAGMA
;
A
#
# COMPACT_ATOMS: atom_id res chain seq x y z
N PHE A 1 16.24 -0.91 -5.30
CA PHE A 1 15.37 -0.83 -4.11
C PHE A 1 16.07 -1.30 -2.84
N LYS A 2 16.84 -2.39 -2.87
CA LYS A 2 17.57 -2.88 -1.68
C LYS A 2 18.54 -1.83 -1.11
N ASP A 3 19.27 -1.12 -1.97
CA ASP A 3 20.23 -0.09 -1.55
C ASP A 3 19.61 1.00 -0.68
N ASP A 4 18.39 1.46 -1.01
CA ASP A 4 17.66 2.41 -0.16
C ASP A 4 17.21 1.76 1.15
N TYR A 5 16.79 0.50 1.12
CA TYR A 5 16.41 -0.23 2.33
C TYR A 5 17.61 -0.44 3.26
N ASP A 6 18.79 -0.73 2.71
CA ASP A 6 20.03 -0.84 3.45
C ASP A 6 20.42 0.52 4.04
N LYS A 7 20.43 1.56 3.19
CA LYS A 7 20.78 2.94 3.58
C LYS A 7 19.91 3.48 4.71
N PHE A 8 18.60 3.27 4.63
CA PHE A 8 17.63 3.76 5.61
C PHE A 8 17.32 2.75 6.70
N ARG A 9 18.00 1.59 6.72
CA ARG A 9 17.80 0.53 7.71
C ARG A 9 16.35 0.06 7.81
N ILE A 10 15.65 -0.02 6.67
CA ILE A 10 14.25 -0.43 6.61
C ILE A 10 14.06 -1.88 7.08
N TRP A 11 15.07 -2.74 6.87
CA TRP A 11 15.05 -4.14 7.31
C TRP A 11 14.94 -4.30 8.84
N ASP A 12 15.36 -3.29 9.60
CA ASP A 12 15.33 -3.30 11.07
C ASP A 12 13.93 -2.97 11.63
N LEU A 13 13.05 -2.43 10.79
CA LEU A 13 11.71 -2.00 11.19
C LEU A 13 10.82 -3.20 11.51
N LYS A 14 10.16 -3.13 12.66
CA LYS A 14 9.24 -4.17 13.14
C LYS A 14 7.95 -3.53 13.62
N THR A 15 6.85 -4.24 13.42
CA THR A 15 5.54 -3.82 13.93
C THR A 15 4.81 -5.06 14.44
N VAL A 16 4.04 -4.90 15.51
CA VAL A 16 3.21 -5.94 16.11
C VAL A 16 1.78 -5.43 16.10
N VAL A 17 0.87 -6.30 15.72
CA VAL A 17 -0.56 -6.00 15.60
C VAL A 17 -1.28 -6.92 16.57
N GLU A 18 -1.77 -6.37 17.67
CA GLU A 18 -2.42 -7.14 18.74
C GLU A 18 -3.90 -7.41 18.44
N GLU A 19 -4.55 -6.52 17.70
CA GLU A 19 -5.98 -6.60 17.37
C GLU A 19 -6.22 -6.62 15.85
N PRO A 20 -7.26 -7.29 15.36
CA PRO A 20 -7.63 -7.26 13.95
C PRO A 20 -7.87 -5.83 13.45
N VAL A 21 -7.25 -5.47 12.33
CA VAL A 21 -7.39 -4.16 11.68
C VAL A 21 -7.72 -4.31 10.20
N PHE A 22 -8.49 -3.36 9.69
CA PHE A 22 -8.93 -3.32 8.28
C PHE A 22 -8.39 -2.08 7.57
N ARG A 23 -8.04 -2.22 6.29
CA ARG A 23 -7.62 -1.09 5.43
C ARG A 23 -8.12 -1.28 4.01
N ALA A 24 -8.41 -0.15 3.38
CA ALA A 24 -8.79 -0.08 1.96
C ALA A 24 -7.54 0.04 1.08
N TYR A 25 -7.57 -0.66 -0.06
CA TYR A 25 -6.60 -0.55 -1.15
C TYR A 25 -7.36 -0.58 -2.47
N SER A 26 -7.02 0.31 -3.40
CA SER A 26 -7.66 0.38 -4.72
C SER A 26 -7.25 -0.79 -5.61
N MET A 27 -8.20 -1.31 -6.38
CA MET A 27 -7.94 -2.30 -7.43
C MET A 27 -7.28 -1.64 -8.63
N ALA A 28 -6.08 -2.11 -8.96
CA ALA A 28 -5.27 -1.60 -10.07
C ALA A 28 -5.60 -2.24 -11.43
N ASN A 29 -6.42 -3.29 -11.44
CA ASN A 29 -6.79 -4.01 -12.66
C ASN A 29 -8.18 -3.66 -13.15
N HIS A 30 -8.40 -3.79 -14.46
CA HIS A 30 -9.72 -3.60 -15.04
C HIS A 30 -10.69 -4.68 -14.54
N PRO A 31 -11.99 -4.38 -14.30
CA PRO A 31 -12.98 -5.37 -13.83
C PRO A 31 -13.12 -6.61 -14.72
N ALA A 32 -12.68 -6.54 -15.97
CA ALA A 32 -12.70 -7.65 -16.93
C ALA A 32 -11.55 -8.65 -16.76
N GLU A 33 -10.55 -8.39 -15.90
CA GLU A 33 -9.38 -9.27 -15.70
C GLU A 33 -9.69 -10.52 -14.84
N GLY A 34 -10.94 -10.99 -14.87
CA GLY A 34 -11.38 -12.25 -14.26
C GLY A 34 -11.33 -12.23 -12.74
N ASN A 35 -11.00 -13.38 -12.14
CA ASN A 35 -10.99 -13.60 -10.69
C ASN A 35 -9.62 -13.27 -10.05
N ILE A 36 -8.96 -12.21 -10.52
CA ILE A 36 -7.68 -11.75 -10.01
C ILE A 36 -7.85 -10.30 -9.54
N MET A 37 -7.40 -10.01 -8.32
CA MET A 37 -7.27 -8.65 -7.82
C MET A 37 -5.81 -8.25 -7.79
N LYS A 38 -5.47 -7.13 -8.44
CA LYS A 38 -4.14 -6.52 -8.39
C LYS A 38 -4.23 -5.25 -7.54
N LEU A 39 -3.27 -5.07 -6.64
CA LEU A 39 -3.21 -3.92 -5.73
C LEU A 39 -1.82 -3.30 -5.81
N ASN A 40 -1.73 -1.97 -5.79
CA ASN A 40 -0.46 -1.28 -5.58
C ASN A 40 -0.41 -0.81 -4.12
N ILE A 41 0.53 -1.37 -3.35
CA ILE A 41 0.65 -1.09 -1.92
C ILE A 41 2.02 -0.50 -1.65
N ARG A 42 2.05 0.72 -1.12
CA ARG A 42 3.27 1.37 -0.63
C ARG A 42 3.49 0.98 0.82
N ILE A 43 4.72 0.60 1.18
CA ILE A 43 5.11 0.41 2.57
C ILE A 43 5.03 1.75 3.33
N ALA A 44 4.27 1.80 4.42
CA ALA A 44 4.17 2.96 5.28
C ALA A 44 5.23 2.86 6.39
N THR A 45 6.47 3.20 6.08
CA THR A 45 7.54 3.34 7.07
C THR A 45 7.23 4.48 8.05
N PRO A 46 7.81 4.48 9.27
CA PRO A 46 7.71 5.61 10.17
C PRO A 46 8.20 6.91 9.51
N PRO A 47 7.80 8.08 10.01
CA PRO A 47 8.37 9.36 9.58
C PRO A 47 9.88 9.41 9.80
N TRP A 48 10.60 10.10 8.92
CA TRP A 48 12.04 10.32 9.09
C TRP A 48 12.31 11.49 10.05
N ASP A 49 13.01 11.22 11.14
CA ASP A 49 13.48 12.22 12.10
C ASP A 49 14.87 12.73 11.65
N ARG A 50 14.90 13.97 11.16
CA ARG A 50 16.14 14.61 10.70
C ARG A 50 17.13 14.90 11.83
N GLY A 51 16.65 15.10 13.07
CA GLY A 51 17.52 15.36 14.21
C GLY A 51 18.29 14.10 14.64
N LYS A 52 17.66 12.93 14.52
CA LYS A 52 18.28 11.62 14.79
C LYS A 52 18.96 11.01 13.57
N ASN A 53 18.72 11.57 12.38
CA ASN A 53 19.06 10.98 11.10
C ASN A 53 18.64 9.50 11.01
N ALA A 54 17.42 9.22 11.49
CA ALA A 54 16.84 7.89 11.61
C ALA A 54 15.31 7.97 11.51
N PHE A 55 14.63 6.83 11.42
CA PHE A 55 13.18 6.79 11.58
C PHE A 55 12.76 7.18 13.00
N ALA A 56 11.62 7.86 13.13
CA ALA A 56 11.01 8.15 14.42
C ALA A 56 10.68 6.85 15.17
N ASP A 57 10.71 6.91 16.50
CA ASP A 57 10.43 5.77 17.39
C ASP A 57 8.93 5.53 17.51
N VAL A 58 8.30 5.21 16.36
CA VAL A 58 6.89 4.87 16.23
C VAL A 58 6.76 3.65 15.31
N PRO A 59 5.74 2.79 15.51
CA PRO A 59 5.59 1.60 14.70
C PRO A 59 5.38 1.91 13.20
N PRO A 60 5.94 1.11 12.29
CA PRO A 60 5.55 1.09 10.89
C PRO A 60 4.05 0.78 10.73
N GLY A 61 3.47 1.22 9.60
CA GLY A 61 2.07 1.01 9.30
C GLY A 61 1.69 -0.48 9.27
N TYR A 62 0.68 -0.85 10.07
CA TYR A 62 0.28 -2.23 10.33
C TYR A 62 -0.07 -3.02 9.06
N CYS A 63 -1.07 -2.60 8.30
CA CYS A 63 -1.54 -3.37 7.14
C CYS A 63 -0.52 -3.41 6.00
N SER A 64 0.21 -2.33 5.73
CA SER A 64 1.25 -2.36 4.70
C SER A 64 2.40 -3.29 5.09
N SER A 65 2.77 -3.34 6.37
CA SER A 65 3.81 -4.26 6.86
C SER A 65 3.34 -5.71 6.80
N TYR A 66 2.08 -5.97 7.17
CA TYR A 66 1.46 -7.28 7.02
C TYR A 66 1.51 -7.76 5.56
N ILE A 67 1.08 -6.93 4.61
CA ILE A 67 1.07 -7.31 3.19
C ILE A 67 2.48 -7.53 2.66
N PHE A 68 3.46 -6.69 3.01
CA PHE A 68 4.85 -6.85 2.57
C PHE A 68 5.52 -8.12 3.15
N SER A 69 4.97 -8.69 4.22
CA SER A 69 5.43 -9.97 4.76
C SER A 69 4.85 -11.20 4.06
N ARG A 70 3.81 -11.04 3.22
CA ARG A 70 3.14 -12.16 2.54
C ARG A 70 4.00 -12.72 1.41
N LYS A 71 3.87 -14.02 1.19
CA LYS A 71 4.51 -14.76 0.09
C LYS A 71 3.45 -15.43 -0.79
N PRO A 72 3.79 -15.81 -2.04
CA PRO A 72 2.89 -16.59 -2.88
C PRO A 72 2.39 -17.85 -2.15
N GLY A 73 1.06 -18.04 -2.15
CA GLY A 73 0.39 -19.13 -1.42
C GLY A 73 -0.19 -18.73 -0.06
N ASP A 74 0.23 -17.59 0.51
CA ASP A 74 -0.39 -17.08 1.74
C ASP A 74 -1.83 -16.63 1.47
N LYS A 75 -2.71 -16.88 2.45
CA LYS A 75 -4.11 -16.45 2.41
C LYS A 75 -4.26 -15.05 3.03
N VAL A 76 -5.09 -14.22 2.40
CA VAL A 76 -5.48 -12.90 2.87
C VAL A 76 -6.99 -12.77 2.76
N THR A 77 -7.64 -12.22 3.78
CA THR A 77 -9.08 -11.95 3.78
C THR A 77 -9.34 -10.57 3.17
N ILE A 78 -10.25 -10.51 2.21
CA ILE A 78 -10.63 -9.29 1.49
C ILE A 78 -12.16 -9.18 1.42
N SER A 79 -12.67 -7.95 1.38
CA SER A 79 -14.08 -7.65 1.13
C SER A 79 -14.21 -6.44 0.21
N GLY A 80 -15.28 -6.36 -0.56
CA GLY A 80 -15.54 -5.31 -1.55
C GLY A 80 -16.49 -5.76 -2.67
N PRO A 81 -16.60 -4.99 -3.76
CA PRO A 81 -15.96 -3.69 -3.99
C PRO A 81 -16.60 -2.56 -3.17
N TYR A 82 -15.82 -1.51 -2.89
CA TYR A 82 -16.26 -0.25 -2.29
C TYR A 82 -15.66 0.91 -3.08
N GLY A 83 -16.28 2.10 -3.02
CA GLY A 83 -15.71 3.33 -3.57
C GLY A 83 -16.73 4.17 -4.34
N GLU A 84 -16.37 5.44 -4.57
CA GLU A 84 -17.19 6.43 -5.28
C GLU A 84 -16.41 7.12 -6.43
N PHE A 85 -15.16 6.71 -6.68
CA PHE A 85 -14.29 7.30 -7.69
C PHE A 85 -14.51 6.66 -9.07
N HIS A 86 -15.59 7.06 -9.74
CA HIS A 86 -15.97 6.52 -11.05
C HIS A 86 -15.72 7.52 -12.19
N ILE A 87 -15.43 6.99 -13.39
CA ILE A 87 -15.37 7.80 -14.61
C ILE A 87 -16.74 8.42 -14.86
N LYS A 88 -16.77 9.72 -15.16
CA LYS A 88 -17.99 10.41 -15.58
C LYS A 88 -18.28 10.10 -17.04
N ASN A 89 -19.54 9.78 -17.35
CA ASN A 89 -19.97 9.55 -18.72
C ASN A 89 -20.14 10.88 -19.48
N THR A 90 -19.05 11.38 -20.05
CA THR A 90 -19.00 12.63 -20.82
C THR A 90 -17.96 12.53 -21.94
N GLU A 91 -18.10 13.34 -22.99
CA GLU A 91 -17.12 13.45 -24.09
C GLU A 91 -15.99 14.46 -23.81
N LYS A 92 -15.95 15.03 -22.59
CA LYS A 92 -14.89 15.97 -22.22
C LYS A 92 -13.53 15.27 -22.20
N GLU A 93 -12.49 16.02 -22.53
CA GLU A 93 -11.11 15.57 -22.34
C GLU A 93 -10.89 15.14 -20.87
N MET A 94 -10.27 13.98 -20.69
CA MET A 94 -9.94 13.43 -19.38
C MET A 94 -8.43 13.46 -19.16
N VAL A 95 -7.98 14.23 -18.18
CA VAL A 95 -6.57 14.31 -17.77
C VAL A 95 -6.40 13.56 -16.44
N TYR A 96 -5.60 12.51 -16.45
CA TYR A 96 -5.30 11.69 -15.27
C TYR A 96 -3.93 12.09 -14.70
N ILE A 97 -3.86 12.32 -13.39
CA ILE A 97 -2.64 12.72 -12.69
C ILE A 97 -2.37 11.68 -11.60
N GLY A 98 -1.40 10.79 -11.85
CA GLY A 98 -1.03 9.70 -10.96
C GLY A 98 0.38 9.86 -10.37
N GLY A 99 0.58 9.35 -9.16
CA GLY A 99 1.89 9.34 -8.50
C GLY A 99 1.97 8.29 -7.40
N GLY A 100 3.09 7.57 -7.32
CA GLY A 100 3.30 6.52 -6.32
C GLY A 100 2.24 5.40 -6.40
N ALA A 101 1.61 5.07 -5.27
CA ALA A 101 0.55 4.07 -5.25
C ALA A 101 -0.75 4.52 -5.93
N GLY A 102 -0.88 5.82 -6.27
CA GLY A 102 -2.01 6.35 -7.05
C GLY A 102 -2.00 5.94 -8.53
N MET A 103 -1.09 5.03 -8.93
CA MET A 103 -1.15 4.32 -10.20
C MET A 103 -2.12 3.13 -10.20
N ALA A 104 -2.59 2.72 -9.01
CA ALA A 104 -3.71 1.78 -8.90
C ALA A 104 -5.04 2.40 -9.32
#